data_AF-A0A926KVR6-F1
#
_entry.id   AF-A0A926KVR6-F1
#
_cell.length_a   1.000
_cell.length_b   1.000
_cell.length_c   1.000
_cell.angle_alpha   90.00
_cell.angle_beta   90.00
_cell.angle_gamma   90.00
#
_symmetry.space_group_name_H-M   'P 1'
#
loop_
_entity.id
_entity.type
_entity.pdbx_description
1 polymer ?
#
loop_
_entity_poly.entity_id
_entity_poly.type
_entity_poly.pdbx_seq_one_letter_code
_entity_poly.pdbx_strand_id
1 'polypeptide(L)'
;MNEKKPLYYVEQIEKIEIELTKLNASRSMVPVERQFEVLQIGDSILLRDQTDPASIYYNRIKGFGPQDLSNLDNLLSYYNNSSPCFDMTPNHMTEDVTRALSEKGFIPRRATCFYVYRSNE
;
A
#
# COMPACT_ATOMS: atom_id res chain seq x y z
N MET A 1 -28.48 16.34 -0.82
CA MET A 1 -27.46 15.53 -0.11
C MET A 1 -26.15 15.73 -0.83
N ASN A 2 -25.10 16.08 -0.11
CA ASN A 2 -23.77 16.27 -0.69
C ASN A 2 -23.26 14.87 -1.10
N GLU A 3 -23.41 14.49 -2.36
CA GLU A 3 -22.93 13.21 -2.89
C GLU A 3 -21.41 13.18 -2.77
N LYS A 4 -20.92 12.61 -1.67
CA LYS A 4 -19.50 12.32 -1.52
C LYS A 4 -19.13 11.31 -2.60
N LYS A 5 -18.21 11.72 -3.49
CA LYS A 5 -17.74 10.88 -4.59
C LYS A 5 -17.08 9.61 -4.04
N PRO A 6 -17.12 8.47 -4.75
CA PRO A 6 -16.50 7.22 -4.31
C PRO A 6 -15.06 7.35 -3.80
N LEU A 7 -14.25 8.23 -4.42
CA LEU A 7 -12.88 8.52 -4.01
C LEU A 7 -12.76 9.03 -2.56
N TYR A 8 -13.69 9.89 -2.12
CA TYR A 8 -13.70 10.36 -0.74
C TYR A 8 -13.85 9.19 0.24
N TYR A 9 -14.71 8.22 -0.07
CA TYR A 9 -14.90 7.05 0.79
C TYR A 9 -13.67 6.14 0.80
N VAL A 10 -12.99 5.98 -0.34
CA VAL A 10 -11.73 5.23 -0.42
C VAL A 10 -10.69 5.85 0.52
N GLU A 11 -10.49 7.17 0.45
CA GLU A 11 -9.56 7.86 1.37
C GLU A 11 -9.92 7.66 2.85
N GLN A 12 -11.22 7.67 3.19
CA GLN A 12 -11.63 7.41 4.58
C GLN A 12 -11.38 5.95 4.99
N ILE A 13 -11.63 4.99 4.09
CA ILE A 13 -11.39 3.57 4.33
C ILE A 13 -9.89 3.34 4.54
N GLU A 14 -9.03 3.94 3.72
CA GLU A 14 -7.58 3.83 3.87
C GLU A 14 -7.10 4.33 5.23
N LYS A 15 -7.64 5.46 5.72
CA LYS A 15 -7.36 5.98 7.06
C LYS A 15 -7.79 5.00 8.16
N ILE A 16 -8.99 4.44 8.06
CA ILE A 16 -9.50 3.46 9.01
C ILE A 16 -8.63 2.20 9.00
N GLU A 17 -8.23 1.71 7.83
CA GLU A 17 -7.37 0.53 7.71
C GLU A 17 -5.99 0.74 8.36
N ILE A 18 -5.41 1.95 8.27
CA ILE A 18 -4.17 2.28 8.95
C ILE A 18 -4.35 2.18 10.47
N GLU A 19 -5.42 2.77 11.02
CA GLU A 19 -5.69 2.71 12.46
C GLU A 19 -6.00 1.28 12.94
N LEU A 20 -6.73 0.49 12.16
CA LEU A 20 -6.95 -0.93 12.43
C LEU A 20 -5.64 -1.73 12.41
N THR A 21 -4.72 -1.39 11.50
CA THR A 21 -3.40 -2.04 11.45
C THR A 21 -2.59 -1.76 12.72
N LYS A 22 -2.59 -0.51 13.19
CA LYS A 22 -1.96 -0.13 14.47
C LYS A 22 -2.57 -0.86 15.66
N LEU A 23 -3.91 -0.92 15.72
CA LEU A 23 -4.63 -1.65 16.78
C LEU A 23 -4.33 -3.15 16.76
N ASN A 24 -4.25 -3.74 15.56
CA ASN A 24 -3.91 -5.16 15.42
C ASN A 24 -2.46 -5.42 15.84
N ALA A 25 -1.53 -4.51 15.52
CA ALA A 25 -0.15 -4.61 15.96
C ALA A 25 -0.04 -4.56 17.49
N SER A 26 -0.72 -3.60 18.14
CA SER A 26 -0.66 -3.43 19.61
C SER A 26 -1.31 -4.57 20.40
N ARG A 27 -2.23 -5.31 19.78
CA ARG A 27 -2.92 -6.45 20.39
C ARG A 27 -2.39 -7.81 19.93
N SER A 28 -1.35 -7.83 19.12
CA SER A 28 -0.78 -9.08 18.62
C SER A 28 -0.12 -9.86 19.76
N MET A 29 -0.36 -11.17 19.84
CA MET A 29 0.24 -12.04 20.88
C MET A 29 1.70 -12.42 20.54
N VAL A 30 2.43 -11.54 19.84
CA VAL A 30 3.85 -11.79 19.60
C VAL A 30 4.65 -11.50 20.87
N PRO A 31 5.77 -12.21 21.10
CA PRO A 31 6.56 -12.08 22.32
C PRO A 31 7.27 -10.72 22.46
N VAL A 32 7.30 -9.91 21.39
CA VAL A 32 7.93 -8.58 21.36
C VAL A 32 6.88 -7.55 20.94
N GLU A 33 6.74 -6.48 21.70
CA GLU A 33 5.86 -5.38 21.36
C GLU A 33 6.27 -4.75 20.03
N ARG A 34 5.37 -4.77 19.03
CA ARG A 34 5.64 -4.26 17.69
C ARG A 34 5.86 -2.74 17.70
N GLN A 35 6.94 -2.30 17.06
CA GLN A 35 7.30 -0.89 16.91
C GLN A 35 6.88 -0.42 15.52
N PHE A 36 5.69 0.18 15.45
CA PHE A 36 5.07 0.56 14.19
C PHE A 36 5.28 2.04 13.88
N GLU A 37 5.76 2.31 12.67
CA GLU A 37 6.01 3.65 12.17
C GLU A 37 5.16 3.91 10.93
N VAL A 38 4.61 5.13 10.84
CA VAL A 38 3.86 5.60 9.68
C VAL A 38 4.54 6.85 9.14
N LEU A 39 4.93 6.80 7.87
CA LEU A 39 5.57 7.91 7.16
C LEU A 39 4.79 8.23 5.89
N GLN A 40 4.75 9.50 5.49
CA GLN A 40 4.19 9.92 4.22
C GLN A 40 5.30 10.49 3.34
N ILE A 41 5.40 9.98 2.10
CA ILE A 41 6.38 10.40 1.10
C ILE A 41 5.64 10.54 -0.22
N GLY A 42 5.52 11.77 -0.72
CA GLY A 42 4.61 12.07 -1.83
C GLY A 42 3.17 11.73 -1.44
N ASP A 43 2.50 10.99 -2.31
CA ASP A 43 1.13 10.52 -2.08
C ASP A 43 1.11 9.12 -1.42
N SER A 44 2.28 8.51 -1.24
CA SER A 44 2.41 7.18 -0.64
C SER A 44 2.53 7.24 0.88
N ILE A 45 1.85 6.30 1.54
CA ILE A 45 1.96 6.07 2.99
C ILE A 45 2.75 4.78 3.23
N LEU A 46 3.85 4.90 3.96
CA LEU A 46 4.68 3.78 4.39
C LEU A 46 4.21 3.34 5.77
N LEU A 47 3.88 2.06 5.86
CA LEU A 47 3.65 1.33 7.10
C LEU A 47 4.87 0.44 7.34
N ARG A 48 5.53 0.62 8.47
CA ARG A 48 6.79 -0.06 8.80
C ARG A 48 6.71 -0.68 10.17
N ASP A 49 7.06 -1.95 10.26
CA ASP A 49 7.30 -2.61 11.55
C ASP A 49 8.80 -2.78 11.75
N GLN A 50 9.36 -2.02 12.69
CA GLN A 50 10.78 -2.07 13.01
C GLN A 50 11.17 -3.33 13.81
N THR A 51 10.19 -4.07 14.36
CA THR A 51 10.46 -5.29 15.13
C THR A 51 10.51 -6.54 14.27
N ASP A 52 9.77 -6.55 13.16
CA ASP A 52 9.67 -7.68 12.26
C ASP A 52 9.71 -7.19 10.81
N PRO A 53 10.92 -6.92 10.27
CA PRO A 53 11.08 -6.45 8.91
C PRO A 53 10.51 -7.43 7.88
N ALA A 54 10.51 -8.74 8.16
CA ALA A 54 10.02 -9.76 7.25
C ALA A 54 8.48 -9.82 7.14
N SER A 55 7.75 -9.11 8.01
CA SER A 55 6.29 -9.14 8.01
C SER A 55 5.70 -8.41 6.82
N ILE A 56 5.29 -9.15 5.79
CA ILE A 56 4.58 -8.57 4.63
C ILE A 56 3.24 -7.93 5.00
N TYR A 57 2.66 -8.29 6.15
CA TYR A 57 1.37 -7.77 6.59
C TYR A 57 1.50 -6.40 7.25
N TYR A 58 2.59 -6.14 7.99
CA TYR A 58 2.82 -4.87 8.67
C TYR A 58 3.77 -3.94 7.92
N ASN A 59 4.55 -4.45 6.95
CA ASN A 59 5.39 -3.65 6.07
C ASN A 59 4.70 -3.45 4.72
N ARG A 60 4.06 -2.29 4.53
CA ARG A 60 3.25 -1.99 3.33
C ARG A 60 3.46 -0.56 2.85
N ILE A 61 3.37 -0.37 1.54
CA ILE A 61 3.28 0.95 0.91
C ILE A 61 1.85 1.08 0.35
N LYS A 62 1.10 2.05 0.85
CA LYS A 62 -0.28 2.32 0.44
C LYS A 62 -0.34 3.55 -0.45
N GLY A 63 -1.23 3.53 -1.44
CA GLY A 63 -1.53 4.67 -2.30
C GLY A 63 -0.54 4.91 -3.44
N PHE A 64 0.52 4.08 -3.55
CA PHE A 64 1.52 4.20 -4.60
C PHE A 64 0.90 4.21 -6.00
N GLY A 65 1.39 5.11 -6.85
CA GLY A 65 0.87 5.31 -8.19
C GLY A 65 1.85 6.06 -9.10
N PRO A 66 1.41 6.42 -10.32
CA PRO A 66 2.27 7.04 -11.33
C PRO A 66 3.04 8.27 -10.86
N GLN A 67 2.42 9.09 -10.01
CA GLN A 67 3.01 10.30 -9.45
C GLN A 67 4.19 10.04 -8.50
N ASP A 68 4.23 8.86 -7.88
CA ASP A 68 5.28 8.49 -6.92
C ASP A 68 6.39 7.65 -7.57
N LEU A 69 6.31 7.35 -8.87
CA LEU A 69 7.31 6.53 -9.59
C LEU A 69 8.73 7.05 -9.41
N SER A 70 8.93 8.37 -9.48
CA SER A 70 10.23 9.00 -9.30
C SER A 70 10.81 8.81 -7.89
N ASN A 71 9.95 8.50 -6.90
CA ASN A 71 10.33 8.27 -5.52
C ASN A 71 10.51 6.80 -5.18
N LEU A 72 10.31 5.86 -6.12
CA LEU A 72 10.30 4.41 -5.82
C LEU A 72 11.55 3.94 -5.07
N ASP A 73 12.74 4.35 -5.50
CA ASP A 73 13.99 3.97 -4.84
C ASP A 73 14.11 4.56 -3.43
N ASN A 74 13.64 5.80 -3.26
CA ASN A 74 13.60 6.44 -1.95
C ASN A 74 12.63 5.68 -1.02
N LEU A 75 11.42 5.35 -1.48
CA LEU A 75 10.42 4.58 -0.73
C LEU A 75 11.00 3.23 -0.26
N LEU A 76 11.65 2.50 -1.18
CA LEU A 76 12.23 1.19 -0.88
C LEU A 76 13.41 1.27 0.11
N SER A 77 14.15 2.39 0.14
CA SER A 77 15.26 2.58 1.09
C SER A 77 14.83 2.54 2.57
N TYR A 78 13.56 2.81 2.86
CA TYR A 78 13.01 2.70 4.22
C TYR A 78 12.82 1.24 4.67
N TYR A 79 12.88 0.27 3.76
CA TYR A 79 12.64 -1.14 4.07
C TYR A 79 13.95 -1.95 4.05
N ASN A 80 15.08 -1.39 4.51
CA ASN A 80 16.42 -2.04 4.59
C ASN A 80 16.40 -3.59 4.79
N ASN A 81 16.47 -4.34 3.69
CA ASN A 81 16.45 -5.82 3.56
C ASN A 81 15.09 -6.53 3.70
N SER A 82 13.99 -5.79 3.80
CA SER A 82 12.63 -6.32 3.68
C SER A 82 11.93 -5.86 2.40
N SER A 83 10.97 -6.67 1.95
CA SER A 83 10.16 -6.35 0.77
C SER A 83 8.76 -5.97 1.23
N PRO A 84 8.38 -4.68 1.18
CA PRO A 84 7.03 -4.26 1.55
C PRO A 84 6.00 -4.79 0.56
N CYS A 85 4.75 -4.93 1.00
CA CYS A 85 3.63 -5.15 0.09
C CYS A 85 3.11 -3.80 -0.44
N PHE A 86 2.94 -3.68 -1.76
CA PHE A 86 2.27 -2.53 -2.35
C PHE A 86 0.76 -2.75 -2.38
N ASP A 87 0.02 -1.83 -1.76
CA ASP A 87 -1.44 -1.75 -1.85
C ASP A 87 -1.81 -0.58 -2.76
N MET A 88 -2.36 -0.91 -3.91
CA MET A 88 -2.70 0.06 -4.94
C MET A 88 -4.16 -0.09 -5.33
N THR A 89 -4.82 1.03 -5.60
CA THR A 89 -6.12 1.02 -6.26
C THR A 89 -5.93 0.68 -7.76
N PRO A 90 -6.94 0.09 -8.43
CA PRO A 90 -6.79 -0.35 -9.83
C PRO A 90 -6.37 0.77 -10.81
N ASN A 91 -6.80 2.01 -10.57
CA ASN A 91 -6.41 3.17 -11.37
C ASN A 91 -4.92 3.54 -11.24
N HIS A 92 -4.23 3.07 -10.21
CA HIS A 92 -2.80 3.29 -10.02
C HIS A 92 -1.94 2.14 -10.59
N MET A 93 -2.55 1.00 -10.95
CA MET A 93 -1.86 -0.13 -11.58
C MET A 93 -1.65 0.09 -13.10
N THR A 94 -0.91 1.13 -13.46
CA THR A 94 -0.58 1.41 -14.87
C THR A 94 0.55 0.50 -15.38
N GLU A 95 0.80 0.52 -16.69
CA GLU A 95 1.92 -0.22 -17.29
C GLU A 95 3.26 0.23 -16.72
N ASP A 96 3.48 1.54 -16.59
CA ASP A 96 4.72 2.11 -16.05
C ASP A 96 4.95 1.71 -14.60
N VAL A 97 3.90 1.75 -13.76
CA VAL A 97 3.96 1.29 -12.37
C VAL A 97 4.28 -0.19 -12.29
N THR A 98 3.60 -1.01 -13.10
CA THR A 98 3.82 -2.46 -13.14
C THR A 98 5.25 -2.79 -13.58
N ARG A 99 5.76 -2.09 -14.60
CA ARG A 99 7.12 -2.26 -15.13
C ARG A 99 8.16 -1.90 -14.07
N ALA A 100 8.04 -0.72 -13.45
CA ALA A 100 8.97 -0.25 -12.44
C ALA A 100 9.03 -1.19 -11.23
N LEU A 101 7.88 -1.69 -10.75
CA LEU A 101 7.82 -2.66 -9.66
C LEU A 101 8.42 -4.01 -10.05
N SER A 102 8.17 -4.47 -11.28
CA SER A 102 8.72 -5.74 -11.78
C SER A 102 10.25 -5.69 -11.92
N GLU A 103 10.80 -4.56 -12.35
CA GLU A 103 12.26 -4.32 -12.41
C GLU A 103 12.92 -4.37 -11.03
N LYS A 104 12.17 -4.08 -9.96
CA LYS A 104 12.61 -4.24 -8.56
C LYS A 104 12.31 -5.63 -7.98
N GLY A 105 11.80 -6.56 -8.79
CA GLY A 105 11.52 -7.94 -8.41
C GLY A 105 10.16 -8.17 -7.73
N PHE A 106 9.28 -7.17 -7.70
CA PHE A 106 7.92 -7.35 -7.17
C PHE A 106 7.04 -8.07 -8.18
N ILE A 107 6.15 -8.94 -7.69
CA ILE A 107 5.16 -9.65 -8.50
C ILE A 107 3.74 -9.34 -8.03
N PRO A 108 2.74 -9.28 -8.94
CA PRO A 108 1.34 -9.18 -8.55
C PRO A 108 0.91 -10.41 -7.73
N ARG A 109 0.40 -10.20 -6.51
CA ARG A 109 -0.02 -11.31 -5.62
C ARG A 109 -1.53 -11.45 -5.45
N ARG A 110 -2.28 -10.33 -5.51
CA ARG A 110 -3.75 -10.29 -5.41
C ARG A 110 -4.29 -9.12 -6.23
N ALA A 111 -4.51 -9.34 -7.52
CA ALA A 111 -5.21 -8.38 -8.37
C ALA A 111 -6.71 -8.74 -8.38
N THR A 112 -7.51 -8.12 -7.52
CA THR A 112 -8.97 -8.11 -7.70
C THR A 112 -9.32 -7.02 -8.69
N CYS A 113 -9.10 -7.28 -9.98
CA CYS A 113 -9.55 -6.40 -11.05
C CYS A 113 -10.51 -7.19 -11.95
N PHE A 114 -11.78 -6.81 -11.95
CA PHE A 114 -12.78 -7.36 -12.84
C PHE A 114 -12.92 -6.43 -14.04
N TYR A 115 -12.62 -6.94 -15.23
CA TYR A 115 -12.89 -6.24 -16.48
C TYR A 115 -14.27 -6.66 -16.99
N VAL A 116 -15.11 -5.67 -17.30
CA VAL A 116 -16.41 -5.91 -17.93
C VAL A 116 -16.42 -5.13 -19.24
N TYR A 117 -16.64 -5.83 -20.36
CA TYR A 117 -16.89 -5.19 -21.64
C TYR A 117 -18.28 -4.56 -21.60
N ARG A 118 -18.38 -3.26 -21.86
CA ARG A 118 -19.67 -2.62 -22.11
C ARG A 118 -19.97 -2.81 -23.59
N SER A 119 -20.82 -3.77 -23.95
CA SER A 119 -21.42 -3.75 -25.28
C SER A 119 -22.31 -2.52 -25.37
N ASN A 120 -22.16 -1.75 -26.44
CA ASN A 120 -23.12 -0.72 -26.78
C ASN A 120 -24.41 -1.45 -27.19
N GLU A 121 -25.36 -1.56 -26.25
CA GLU A 121 -26.79 -1.74 -26.57
C GLU A 121 -27.46 -0.37 -26.68
#